data_AF-A0AAJ1B3K5-F1
#
_entry.id   AF-A0AAJ1B3K5-F1
#
_cell.length_a   1.000
_cell.length_b   1.000
_cell.length_c   1.000
_cell.angle_alpha   90.00
_cell.angle_beta   90.00
_cell.angle_gamma   90.00
#
_symmetry.space_group_name_H-M   'P 1'
#
loop_
_entity.id
_entity.type
_entity.pdbx_description
1 polymer ?
#
loop_
_entity_poly.entity_id
_entity_poly.type
_entity_poly.pdbx_seq_one_letter_code
_entity_poly.pdbx_strand_id
1 'polypeptide(L)'
;VIFAVDRAGLVGADGETHQGCFDLSYLSMMPNMTVLAPKNDRELEEMLAFAVSFDGPIAIRYPRGSAHQGLREYQAPVEYG
;
A
#
# COMPACT_ATOMS: atom_id res chain seq x y z
N VAL A 1 -5.72 12.00 -6.27
CA VAL A 1 -5.56 12.09 -4.78
C VAL A 1 -4.84 10.84 -4.33
N ILE A 2 -3.82 10.95 -3.48
CA ILE A 2 -3.03 9.81 -3.02
C ILE A 2 -3.29 9.60 -1.52
N PHE A 3 -3.74 8.41 -1.13
CA PHE A 3 -3.88 8.00 0.26
C PHE A 3 -2.67 7.15 0.65
N ALA A 4 -1.82 7.66 1.53
CA ALA A 4 -0.77 6.87 2.16
C ALA A 4 -1.33 6.27 3.46
N VAL A 5 -1.60 4.96 3.45
CA VAL A 5 -2.25 4.23 4.56
C VAL A 5 -1.18 3.53 5.39
N ASP A 6 -0.72 4.21 6.44
CA ASP A 6 0.19 3.65 7.44
C ASP A 6 -0.55 2.69 8.40
N ARG A 7 0.19 1.77 9.02
CA ARG A 7 -0.31 0.75 9.96
C ARG A 7 -1.41 -0.12 9.37
N ALA A 8 -1.31 -0.43 8.08
CA ALA A 8 -2.26 -1.29 7.41
C ALA A 8 -2.10 -2.75 7.87
N GLY A 9 -3.21 -3.43 8.11
CA GLY A 9 -3.23 -4.81 8.61
C GLY A 9 -3.09 -4.89 10.13
N LEU A 10 -2.36 -5.92 10.60
CA LEU A 10 -2.19 -6.16 12.04
C LEU A 10 -1.16 -5.20 12.64
N VAL A 11 -1.54 -4.49 13.70
CA VAL A 11 -0.68 -3.47 14.37
C VAL A 11 -0.03 -3.95 15.67
N GLY A 12 -0.46 -5.12 16.17
CA GLY A 12 0.07 -5.76 17.37
C GLY A 12 -0.46 -5.15 18.67
N ALA A 13 0.44 -4.56 19.46
CA ALA A 13 0.21 -4.21 20.86
C ALA A 13 -0.89 -3.15 21.11
N ASP A 14 -1.29 -2.39 20.08
CA ASP A 14 -2.31 -1.33 20.21
C ASP A 14 -3.74 -1.89 20.38
N GLY A 15 -3.91 -3.22 20.31
CA GLY A 15 -5.18 -3.90 20.58
C GLY A 15 -6.16 -3.89 19.40
N GLU A 16 -7.35 -4.43 19.62
CA GLU A 16 -8.34 -4.71 18.55
C GLU A 16 -8.87 -3.46 17.86
N THR A 17 -9.00 -2.35 18.59
CA THR A 17 -9.56 -1.09 18.06
C THR A 17 -8.63 -0.37 17.08
N HIS A 18 -7.35 -0.75 17.03
CA HIS A 18 -6.33 -0.12 16.19
C HIS A 18 -5.94 -0.96 14.97
N GLN A 19 -6.57 -2.12 14.76
CA GLN A 19 -6.24 -3.01 13.64
C GLN A 19 -6.73 -2.41 12.32
N GLY A 20 -5.79 -2.01 11.46
CA GLY A 20 -6.08 -1.50 10.12
C GLY A 20 -6.41 -2.61 9.11
N CYS A 21 -7.21 -3.59 9.49
CA CYS A 21 -7.43 -4.80 8.69
C CYS A 21 -8.48 -4.67 7.58
N PHE A 22 -9.29 -3.60 7.60
CA PHE A 22 -10.48 -3.47 6.75
C PHE A 22 -10.28 -2.57 5.53
N ASP A 23 -9.09 -1.98 5.36
CA ASP A 23 -8.80 -1.02 4.30
C ASP A 23 -8.90 -1.60 2.90
N LEU A 24 -8.45 -2.84 2.68
CA LEU A 24 -8.70 -3.52 1.40
C LEU A 24 -10.20 -3.72 1.15
N SER A 25 -10.98 -4.04 2.18
CA SER A 25 -12.42 -4.29 2.03
C SER A 25 -13.16 -3.01 1.63
N TYR A 26 -12.91 -1.88 2.32
CA TYR A 26 -13.65 -0.65 2.01
C TYR A 26 -13.08 0.12 0.81
N LEU A 27 -11.76 0.11 0.57
CA LEU A 27 -11.16 0.82 -0.57
C LEU A 27 -11.47 0.12 -1.90
N SER A 28 -11.36 -1.21 -1.95
CA SER A 28 -11.59 -1.96 -3.20
C SER A 28 -13.05 -1.91 -3.68
N MET A 29 -13.99 -1.55 -2.80
CA MET A 29 -15.40 -1.35 -3.16
C MET A 29 -15.68 0.03 -3.75
N MET A 30 -14.76 1.00 -3.60
CA MET A 30 -14.95 2.34 -4.12
C MET A 30 -14.73 2.35 -5.64
N PRO A 31 -15.66 2.90 -6.44
CA PRO A 31 -15.47 3.04 -7.87
C PRO A 31 -14.20 3.83 -8.20
N ASN A 32 -13.46 3.36 -9.20
CA ASN A 32 -12.21 3.98 -9.70
C ASN A 32 -11.07 4.07 -8.66
N MET A 33 -11.18 3.41 -7.50
CA MET A 33 -10.12 3.34 -6.51
C MET A 33 -9.08 2.30 -6.90
N THR A 34 -7.82 2.71 -6.97
CA THR A 34 -6.68 1.80 -7.14
C THR A 34 -6.01 1.58 -5.78
N VAL A 35 -5.68 0.33 -5.43
CA VAL A 35 -5.01 0.00 -4.17
C VAL A 35 -3.68 -0.70 -4.47
N LEU A 36 -2.59 -0.17 -3.94
CA LEU A 36 -1.23 -0.67 -4.07
C LEU A 36 -0.73 -1.22 -2.72
N ALA A 37 0.00 -2.33 -2.75
CA ALA A 37 0.58 -2.98 -1.58
C ALA A 37 2.04 -3.39 -1.88
N PRO A 38 3.02 -2.52 -1.59
CA PRO A 38 4.43 -2.78 -1.87
C PRO A 38 5.00 -3.88 -0.97
N LYS A 39 5.85 -4.75 -1.53
CA LYS A 39 6.50 -5.86 -0.80
C LYS A 39 7.75 -5.44 -0.01
N ASN A 40 8.44 -4.39 -0.46
CA ASN A 40 9.72 -3.94 0.08
C ASN A 40 9.87 -2.41 -0.05
N ASP A 41 10.95 -1.87 0.50
CA ASP A 41 11.30 -0.45 0.44
C ASP A 41 11.35 0.09 -0.98
N ARG A 42 11.93 -0.69 -1.90
CA ARG A 42 12.09 -0.29 -3.29
C ARG A 42 10.76 -0.20 -4.04
N GLU A 43 9.88 -1.18 -3.88
CA GLU A 43 8.54 -1.13 -4.47
C GLU A 43 7.72 0.01 -3.88
N LEU A 44 7.88 0.34 -2.60
CA LEU A 44 7.18 1.48 -2.01
C LEU A 44 7.59 2.80 -2.70
N GLU A 45 8.89 2.99 -2.97
CA GLU A 45 9.40 4.14 -3.72
C GLU A 45 8.83 4.19 -5.14
N GLU A 46 8.84 3.06 -5.85
CA GLU A 46 8.38 2.96 -7.24
C GLU A 46 6.86 3.13 -7.36
N MET A 47 6.09 2.53 -6.44
CA MET A 47 4.64 2.69 -6.36
C MET A 47 4.23 4.11 -5.98
N LEU A 48 5.01 4.81 -5.14
CA LEU A 48 4.77 6.21 -4.83
C LEU A 48 5.02 7.09 -6.06
N ALA A 49 6.12 6.86 -6.79
CA ALA A 49 6.40 7.56 -8.04
C ALA A 49 5.29 7.33 -9.08
N PHE A 50 4.84 6.08 -9.23
CA PHE A 50 3.71 5.71 -10.09
C PHE A 50 2.43 6.47 -9.70
N ALA A 51 2.09 6.49 -8.41
CA ALA A 51 0.90 7.15 -7.88
C ALA A 51 0.86 8.66 -8.13
N VAL A 52 2.03 9.33 -8.17
CA VAL A 52 2.11 10.77 -8.48
C VAL A 52 1.66 11.07 -9.91
N SER A 53 1.93 10.17 -10.85
CA SER A 53 1.51 10.30 -12.25
C SER A 53 0.14 9.67 -12.56
N PHE A 54 -0.52 9.04 -11.58
CA PHE A 54 -1.74 8.28 -11.79
C PHE A 54 -2.98 9.17 -11.86
N ASP A 55 -3.80 8.99 -12.90
CA ASP A 55 -5.04 9.75 -13.09
C ASP A 55 -6.22 9.08 -12.35
N GLY A 56 -6.33 9.38 -11.06
CA GLY A 56 -7.42 8.87 -10.22
C GLY A 56 -7.14 8.89 -8.71
N PRO A 57 -8.08 8.40 -7.89
CA PRO A 57 -7.81 8.09 -6.49
C PRO A 57 -6.99 6.80 -6.38
N ILE A 58 -5.88 6.88 -5.66
CA ILE A 58 -4.99 5.74 -5.42
C ILE A 58 -4.60 5.67 -3.95
N ALA A 59 -4.59 4.47 -3.39
CA ALA A 59 -4.18 4.21 -2.03
C ALA A 59 -2.94 3.30 -2.02
N ILE A 60 -1.94 3.66 -1.24
CA ILE A 60 -0.75 2.85 -1.00
C ILE A 60 -0.80 2.42 0.47
N ARG A 61 -0.94 1.12 0.72
CA ARG A 61 -1.02 0.57 2.08
C ARG A 61 0.29 -0.08 2.49
N TYR A 62 0.77 0.19 3.70
CA TYR A 62 1.98 -0.45 4.23
C TYR A 62 1.84 -0.74 5.73
N PRO A 63 2.37 -1.90 6.19
CA PRO A 63 2.21 -2.32 7.57
C PRO A 63 3.11 -1.51 8.51
N ARG A 64 2.79 -1.58 9.80
CA ARG A 64 3.66 -1.05 10.85
C ARG A 64 5.00 -1.80 10.84
N GLY A 65 6.11 -1.06 10.83
CA GLY A 65 7.44 -1.61 11.05
C GLY A 65 8.47 -1.08 10.06
N SER A 66 9.62 -1.75 10.01
CA SER A 66 10.67 -1.43 9.04
C SER A 66 10.34 -2.04 7.69
N ALA A 67 10.57 -1.29 6.62
CA ALA A 67 10.43 -1.80 5.27
C ALA A 67 11.45 -2.94 5.02
N HIS A 68 10.96 -4.05 4.46
CA HIS A 68 11.82 -5.16 4.08
C HIS A 68 12.76 -4.71 2.95
N GLN A 69 14.02 -5.18 2.93
CA GLN A 69 15.02 -4.80 1.92
C GLN A 69 15.42 -5.94 0.96
N GLY A 70 14.84 -7.14 1.16
CA GLY A 70 15.04 -8.30 0.29
C GLY A 70 14.08 -8.33 -0.91
N LEU A 71 14.03 -9.48 -1.60
CA LEU A 71 13.18 -9.72 -2.77
C LEU A 71 13.53 -8.86 -4.00
N ARG A 72 14.78 -8.39 -4.09
CA ARG A 72 15.25 -7.58 -5.23
C ARG A 72 15.28 -8.38 -6.53
N GLU A 73 15.56 -9.67 -6.42
CA GLU A 73 15.53 -10.64 -7.51
C GLU A 73 14.12 -10.82 -8.12
N TYR A 74 13.07 -10.40 -7.42
CA TYR A 74 11.68 -10.44 -7.89
C TYR A 74 11.15 -9.07 -8.30
N GLN A 75 12.02 -8.09 -8.54
CA GLN A 75 11.59 -6.76 -8.96
C GLN A 75 10.94 -6.82 -10.34
N ALA A 76 9.75 -6.23 -10.43
CA ALA A 76 8.99 -6.09 -11.66
C ALA A 76 8.59 -4.62 -11.82
N PRO A 77 8.43 -4.12 -13.06
CA PRO A 77 7.91 -2.77 -13.27
C PRO A 77 6.52 -2.62 -12.66
N VAL A 78 6.23 -1.45 -12.10
CA VAL A 78 4.89 -1.10 -11.63
C VAL A 78 4.03 -0.75 -12.84
N GLU A 79 3.06 -1.61 -13.14
CA GLU A 79 2.14 -1.48 -14.26
C GLU A 79 0.69 -1.49 -13.76
N TYR A 80 -0.19 -0.79 -14.47
CA TYR A 80 -1.62 -0.77 -14.18
C TYR A 80 -2.39 -1.44 -15.30
N GLY A 81 -3.13 -2.49 -14.95
CA GLY A 81 -3.99 -3.24 -15.88
C GLY A 81 -3.21 -4.23 -16.71
#